data_AF-A0A1H8JGS6-F1
#
_entry.id   AF-A0A1H8JGS6-F1
#
_cell.length_a   1.000
_cell.length_b   1.000
_cell.length_c   1.000
_cell.angle_alpha   90.00
_cell.angle_beta   90.00
_cell.angle_gamma   90.00
#
_symmetry.space_group_name_H-M   'P 1'
#
loop_
_entity.id
_entity.type
_entity.pdbx_description
1 polymer ?
#
loop_
_entity_poly.entity_id
_entity_poly.type
_entity_poly.pdbx_seq_one_letter_code
_entity_poly.pdbx_strand_id
1 'polypeptide(L)' 'MVIQSNMTPEAIVDVWSETEAVFIKYNVSLTKQPLNILVESNILPSLLQDLNSVVGSSNTTCIEGG' A
#
# COMPACT_ATOMS: atom_id res chain seq x y z
N MET A 1 8.09 -8.17 -3.85
CA MET A 1 6.85 -8.64 -3.19
C MET A 1 5.76 -7.65 -3.54
N VAL A 2 4.50 -8.09 -3.72
CA VAL A 2 3.38 -7.21 -4.12
C VAL A 2 2.26 -7.24 -3.08
N ILE A 3 1.61 -6.10 -2.86
CA ILE A 3 0.47 -5.94 -1.96
C ILE A 3 -0.80 -6.42 -2.66
N GLN A 4 -1.59 -7.22 -1.95
CA GLN A 4 -2.84 -7.81 -2.45
C GLN A 4 -4.06 -7.31 -1.64
N SER A 5 -5.24 -7.37 -2.25
CA SER A 5 -6.50 -6.89 -1.65
C SER A 5 -6.97 -7.66 -0.41
N ASN A 6 -6.50 -8.90 -0.23
CA ASN A 6 -6.79 -9.73 0.94
C ASN A 6 -5.86 -9.42 2.13
N MET A 7 -4.85 -8.57 1.95
CA MET A 7 -3.97 -8.13 3.04
C MET A 7 -4.65 -7.04 3.87
N THR A 8 -4.22 -6.90 5.13
CA THR A 8 -4.73 -5.89 6.06
C THR A 8 -3.85 -4.64 6.02
N PRO A 9 -4.41 -3.43 6.08
CA PRO A 9 -3.60 -2.21 6.12
C PRO A 9 -2.62 -2.17 7.29
N GLU A 10 -2.99 -2.73 8.45
CA GLU A 10 -2.07 -2.87 9.60
C GLU A 10 -0.83 -3.71 9.24
N ALA A 11 -1.01 -4.89 8.63
CA ALA A 11 0.12 -5.74 8.25
C ALA A 11 0.95 -5.17 7.10
N ILE A 12 0.31 -4.42 6.20
CA ILE A 12 1.01 -3.75 5.09
C ILE A 12 1.94 -2.66 5.62
N VAL A 13 1.47 -1.81 6.55
CA VAL A 13 2.30 -0.74 7.14
C VAL A 13 3.40 -1.31 8.04
N ASP A 14 3.14 -2.43 8.72
CA ASP A 14 4.15 -3.14 9.53
C ASP A 14 5.36 -3.59 8.70
N VAL A 15 5.10 -4.08 7.48
CA VAL A 15 6.16 -4.52 6.54
C VAL A 15 6.73 -3.35 5.74
N TRP A 16 5.88 -2.41 5.32
CA TRP A 16 6.23 -1.26 4.48
C TRP A 16 5.67 0.02 5.07
N SER A 17 6.36 0.60 6.04
CA SER A 17 5.86 1.78 6.77
C SER A 17 5.62 3.00 5.87
N GLU A 18 6.32 3.10 4.73
CA GLU A 18 6.12 4.15 3.72
C GLU A 18 4.71 4.13 3.09
N THR A 19 4.02 2.98 3.13
CA THR A 19 2.65 2.85 2.62
C THR A 19 1.61 3.54 3.49
N GLU A 20 1.95 3.92 4.73
CA GLU A 20 1.05 4.66 5.62
C GLU A 20 0.53 5.95 4.98
N ALA A 21 1.39 6.67 4.27
CA ALA A 21 1.02 7.90 3.56
C ALA A 21 -0.06 7.66 2.49
N VAL A 22 -0.04 6.48 1.86
CA VAL A 22 -1.05 6.08 0.88
C VAL A 22 -2.39 5.83 1.57
N PHE A 23 -2.41 5.11 2.69
CA PHE A 23 -3.66 4.87 3.42
C PHE A 23 -4.30 6.18 3.89
N ILE A 24 -3.50 7.15 4.34
CA ILE A 24 -3.97 8.49 4.70
C ILE A 24 -4.57 9.21 3.49
N LYS A 25 -3.90 9.19 2.32
CA LYS A 25 -4.38 9.80 1.06
C LYS A 25 -5.75 9.27 0.63
N TYR A 26 -6.01 7.98 0.85
CA TYR A 26 -7.27 7.33 0.51
C TYR A 26 -8.29 7.31 1.68
N ASN A 27 -8.00 7.95 2.81
CA ASN A 27 -8.81 7.93 4.04
C ASN A 27 -9.13 6.51 4.55
N VAL A 28 -8.21 5.57 4.39
CA VAL A 28 -8.35 4.19 4.85
C VAL A 28 -7.73 4.06 6.25
N SER A 29 -8.51 3.57 7.20
CA SER A 29 -8.01 3.33 8.55
C SER A 29 -7.13 2.08 8.61
N LEU A 30 -6.04 2.14 9.38
CA LEU A 30 -5.19 0.99 9.67
C LEU A 30 -5.91 0.03 10.61
N THR A 31 -6.54 -0.99 10.03
CA THR A 31 -7.26 -2.01 10.79
C THR A 31 -6.79 -3.41 10.40
N LYS A 32 -7.25 -4.40 11.16
CA LYS A 32 -7.04 -5.82 10.89
C LYS A 32 -8.02 -6.40 9.87
N GLN A 33 -8.86 -5.57 9.25
CA GLN A 33 -9.75 -6.00 8.18
C GLN A 33 -9.03 -5.91 6.83
N PRO A 34 -9.32 -6.82 5.89
CA PRO A 34 -8.67 -6.81 4.58
C PRO A 34 -9.18 -5.66 3.70
N LEU A 35 -8.33 -5.18 2.78
CA LEU A 35 -8.63 -4.03 1.92
C LEU A 35 -9.89 -4.22 1.07
N ASN A 36 -10.15 -5.45 0.61
CA ASN A 36 -11.36 -5.76 -0.17
C ASN A 36 -12.67 -5.63 0.61
N ILE A 37 -12.61 -5.52 1.94
CA ILE A 37 -13.78 -5.30 2.80
C ILE A 37 -13.83 -3.84 3.25
N LEU A 38 -12.68 -3.22 3.50
CA LEU A 38 -12.59 -1.82 3.94
C LEU A 38 -12.87 -0.81 2.84
N VAL A 39 -12.57 -1.17 1.59
CA VAL A 39 -12.53 -0.23 0.46
C VAL A 39 -13.45 -0.74 -0.64
N GLU A 40 -14.22 0.16 -1.24
CA GLU A 40 -15.10 -0.17 -2.35
C GLU A 40 -14.31 -0.67 -3.57
N SER A 41 -14.89 -1.59 -4.34
CA SER A 41 -14.25 -2.25 -5.48
C SER A 41 -13.76 -1.29 -6.58
N ASN A 42 -14.30 -0.07 -6.66
CA ASN A 42 -13.86 0.97 -7.60
C ASN A 42 -12.59 1.71 -7.13
N ILE A 43 -12.36 1.80 -5.82
CA ILE A 43 -11.20 2.50 -5.24
C ILE A 43 -10.04 1.52 -5.00
N LEU A 44 -10.37 0.28 -4.66
CA LEU A 44 -9.41 -0.81 -4.42
C LEU A 44 -8.31 -0.96 -5.48
N PRO A 45 -8.58 -0.97 -6.81
CA PRO A 45 -7.53 -1.09 -7.81
C PRO A 45 -6.55 0.10 -7.79
N SER A 46 -7.04 1.32 -7.64
CA SER A 46 -6.20 2.52 -7.55
C SER A 46 -5.36 2.54 -6.28
N LEU A 47 -5.96 2.17 -5.15
CA LEU A 47 -5.24 2.03 -3.87
C LEU A 47 -4.11 1.01 -3.99
N LEU A 48 -4.39 -0.17 -4.53
CA LEU A 48 -3.37 -1.22 -4.72
C LEU A 48 -2.25 -0.78 -5.66
N GLN A 49 -2.56 -0.02 -6.71
CA GLN A 49 -1.55 0.51 -7.62
C GLN A 49 -0.62 1.51 -6.92
N ASP A 50 -1.16 2.47 -6.18
CA ASP A 50 -0.37 3.44 -5.39
C ASP A 50 0.51 2.71 -4.36
N LEU A 51 -0.07 1.76 -3.61
CA LEU A 51 0.63 0.94 -2.62
C LEU A 51 1.81 0.17 -3.23
N ASN A 52 1.57 -0.54 -4.34
CA ASN A 52 2.62 -1.29 -5.03
C ASN A 52 3.65 -0.37 -5.72
N SER A 53 3.25 0.84 -6.12
CA SER A 53 4.18 1.84 -6.63
C SER A 53 5.16 2.27 -5.53
N VAL A 54 4.68 2.54 -4.32
CA VAL A 54 5.55 2.88 -3.18
C VAL A 54 6.50 1.73 -2.88
N VAL A 55 5.99 0.51 -2.70
CA VAL A 55 6.82 -0.68 -2.42
C VAL A 55 7.84 -0.96 -3.54
N GLY A 56 7.44 -0.75 -4.81
CA GLY A 56 8.32 -0.90 -5.97
C GLY A 56 9.39 0.19 -6.03
N SER A 57 9.03 1.43 -5.71
CA SER A 57 9.95 2.57 -5.66
C SER A 57 10.97 2.45 -4.53
N SER A 58 10.58 1.92 -3.36
CA SER A 58 11.50 1.65 -2.24
C SER A 58 12.60 0.62 -2.59
N ASN A 59 12.37 -0.25 -3.59
CA ASN A 59 13.38 -1.20 -4.07
C ASN A 59 14.26 -0.62 -5.20
N THR A 60 13.89 0.54 -5.74
CA THR A 60 14.74 1.36 -6.61
C THR A 60 15.27 2.53 -5.79
N THR A 61 16.15 2.24 -4.82
CA THR A 61 17.18 3.23 -4.51
C THR A 61 17.92 3.46 -5.80
N CYS A 62 17.66 4.61 -6.42
CA CYS A 62 18.50 5.21 -7.43
C CYS A 62 19.91 5.21 -6.86
N ILE A 63 20.72 4.25 -7.28
CA ILE A 63 22.16 4.35 -7.12
C ILE A 63 22.53 5.46 -8.10
N GLU A 64 22.67 6.69 -7.58
CA GLU A 64 23.47 7.72 -8.24
C GLU A 64 24.85 7.10 -8.48
N GLY A 65 25.17 6.83 -9.73
CA GLY A 65 26.35 6.06 -10.08
C GLY A 65 26.77 6.22 -11.54
N GLY A 66 27.16 7.45 -11.91
CA GLY A 66 28.18 7.72 -12.93
C GLY A 66 27.73 7.80 -14.38
#